data_AF-A0AAX4FVS4-F1
#
_entry.id   AF-A0AAX4FVS4-F1
#
_cell.length_a   1.000
_cell.length_b   1.000
_cell.length_c   1.000
_cell.angle_alpha   90.00
_cell.angle_beta   90.00
_cell.angle_gamma   90.00
#
_symmetry.space_group_name_H-M   'P 1'
#
loop_
_entity.id
_entity.type
_entity.pdbx_description
1 polymer ?
#
loop_
_entity_poly.entity_id
_entity_poly.type
_entity_poly.pdbx_seq_one_letter_code
_entity_poly.pdbx_strand_id
1 'polypeptide(L)'
;MQILNELRRVLKPWGRLLLDVADGGYLKTHFQPRSWEWIDTGMFVCRERSLSLDEQRLISREVITDVEKGVVADQFYAERLYTPDALQRLLERAGFSEIAFHEIATESERNQDLGMMERRYIVTAQIRKDWSTTRARGQGRTKHVAVLLGDPDKPDPLKPSCVFDDDDIYTIDRMKAALRELPGYRFTYLCKHETLIRDLQRLKGRVDYVLNLCDEGFNNDPRRELHVPALLEMLNHPYTGAGPQSLAFCYDKSLVRGIAKEMGIPVPEACFIAPGDRTYEVGVKFPVIVKPNTGDSSYGITAASIAHTIEELSDVINSLRATLGYDRSLLVEEFLTGKDISVGIIGNPLGPCTVLPIIEEDYSTLPADLPRICGYEAKWLPDSPYWKITSKPADLPEETEKVIVRCCISLFERLECRDYCRFDWRLDAQGNPKLLEVNPNPGWCWDGHLAKMAKYAGLSYSRMLGRILKSAEERFGMEPENGARGEERAEQVSLDAGEAA
;
A
#
# COMPACT_ATOMS: atom_id res chain seq x y z
N MET A 1 27.03 14.15 -22.97
CA MET A 1 25.56 14.26 -23.14
C MET A 1 24.78 14.06 -21.86
N GLN A 2 24.99 12.96 -21.11
CA GLN A 2 24.24 12.69 -19.88
C GLN A 2 24.28 13.87 -18.87
N ILE A 3 25.46 14.43 -18.62
CA ILE A 3 25.63 15.60 -17.74
C ILE A 3 24.82 16.80 -18.23
N LEU A 4 24.89 17.14 -19.53
CA LEU A 4 24.12 18.27 -20.07
C LEU A 4 22.60 18.03 -20.03
N ASN A 5 22.15 16.78 -20.20
CA ASN A 5 20.74 16.43 -20.06
C ASN A 5 20.27 16.60 -18.60
N GLU A 6 21.09 16.20 -17.62
CA GLU A 6 20.81 16.43 -16.21
C GLU A 6 20.81 17.93 -15.86
N LEU A 7 21.75 18.71 -16.41
CA LEU A 7 21.76 20.17 -16.25
C LEU A 7 20.48 20.80 -16.83
N ARG A 8 20.04 20.36 -18.01
CA ARG A 8 18.75 20.76 -18.59
C ARG A 8 17.56 20.42 -17.69
N ARG A 9 17.59 19.25 -17.05
CA ARG A 9 16.54 18.81 -16.11
C ARG A 9 16.48 19.74 -14.88
N VAL A 10 17.63 20.07 -14.29
CA VAL A 10 17.73 20.79 -13.00
C VAL A 10 17.62 22.31 -13.14
N LEU A 11 18.13 22.91 -14.22
CA LEU A 11 18.09 24.37 -14.41
C LEU A 11 16.64 24.86 -14.47
N LYS A 12 16.34 26.02 -13.88
CA LYS A 12 15.02 26.68 -14.07
C LYS A 12 14.82 27.14 -15.52
N PRO A 13 13.59 27.43 -15.97
CA PRO A 13 13.35 28.22 -17.18
C PRO A 13 14.28 29.43 -17.24
N TRP A 14 14.94 29.64 -18.38
CA TRP A 14 15.93 30.71 -18.59
C TRP A 14 17.20 30.59 -17.73
N GLY A 15 17.46 29.43 -17.15
CA GLY A 15 18.66 29.13 -16.38
C GLY A 15 19.92 29.25 -17.23
N ARG A 16 21.01 29.73 -16.62
CA ARG A 16 22.31 29.90 -17.27
C ARG A 16 23.28 28.81 -16.82
N LEU A 17 24.12 28.37 -17.74
CA LEU A 17 25.22 27.45 -17.55
C LEU A 17 26.52 28.22 -17.75
N LEU A 18 27.50 27.98 -16.88
CA LEU A 18 28.88 28.40 -17.05
C LEU A 18 29.76 27.15 -17.00
N LEU A 19 30.57 26.95 -18.02
CA LEU A 19 31.56 25.87 -18.09
C LEU A 19 32.95 26.49 -18.16
N ASP A 20 33.87 25.96 -17.36
CA ASP A 20 35.29 26.24 -17.44
C ASP A 20 35.97 25.01 -18.04
N VAL A 21 36.45 25.13 -19.27
CA VAL A 21 36.99 24.00 -20.05
C VAL A 21 38.32 24.37 -20.66
N ALA A 22 39.27 23.43 -20.66
CA ALA A 22 40.54 23.64 -21.35
C ALA A 22 40.34 23.73 -22.87
N ASP A 23 41.17 24.54 -23.53
CA ASP A 23 41.18 24.61 -24.99
C ASP A 23 41.79 23.32 -25.56
N GLY A 24 40.90 22.41 -25.98
CA GLY A 24 41.30 21.14 -26.55
C GLY A 24 42.00 21.27 -27.90
N GLY A 25 41.81 22.35 -28.65
CA GLY A 25 42.53 22.61 -29.89
C GLY A 25 43.99 22.98 -29.61
N TYR A 26 44.20 23.89 -28.66
CA TYR A 26 45.53 24.31 -28.22
C TYR A 26 46.32 23.14 -27.59
N LEU A 27 45.70 22.42 -26.66
CA LEU A 27 46.37 21.36 -25.90
C LEU A 27 46.84 20.20 -26.76
N LYS A 28 46.17 19.89 -27.88
CA LYS A 28 46.63 18.82 -28.79
C LYS A 28 48.03 19.08 -29.33
N THR A 29 48.40 20.34 -29.51
CA THR A 29 49.65 20.74 -30.18
C THR A 29 50.68 21.32 -29.21
N HIS A 30 50.29 21.72 -27.99
CA HIS A 30 51.15 22.47 -27.07
C HIS A 30 51.38 21.78 -25.71
N PHE A 31 50.78 20.61 -25.43
CA PHE A 31 51.04 19.92 -24.16
C PHE A 31 52.49 19.45 -24.00
N GLN A 32 53.00 19.44 -22.77
CA GLN A 32 54.31 18.85 -22.46
C GLN A 32 54.17 17.35 -22.19
N PRO A 33 54.82 16.46 -22.99
CA PRO A 33 54.72 15.01 -22.80
C PRO A 33 55.30 14.54 -21.47
N ARG A 34 56.31 15.23 -20.97
CA ARG A 34 56.91 14.97 -19.66
C ARG A 34 57.22 16.30 -18.99
N SER A 35 56.74 16.46 -17.77
CA SER A 35 57.01 17.64 -16.95
C SER A 35 57.12 17.25 -15.49
N TRP A 36 57.69 18.14 -14.69
CA TRP A 36 57.68 18.03 -13.24
C TRP A 36 57.68 19.41 -12.60
N GLU A 37 57.12 19.53 -11.41
CA GLU A 37 57.14 20.78 -10.65
C GLU A 37 57.02 20.53 -9.15
N TRP A 38 57.49 21.49 -8.35
CA TRP A 38 57.25 21.52 -6.91
C TRP A 38 55.82 21.98 -6.63
N ILE A 39 55.07 21.18 -5.86
CA ILE A 39 53.75 21.57 -5.34
C ILE A 39 53.96 22.50 -4.13
N ASP A 40 54.87 22.12 -3.24
CA ASP A 40 55.29 22.90 -2.07
C ASP A 40 56.76 22.57 -1.70
N THR A 41 57.19 22.91 -0.48
CA THR A 41 58.58 22.70 -0.03
C THR A 41 58.96 21.22 0.17
N GLY A 42 57.99 20.32 0.32
CA GLY A 42 58.22 18.91 0.62
C GLY A 42 57.70 17.95 -0.46
N MET A 43 56.93 18.42 -1.43
CA MET A 43 56.30 17.60 -2.45
C MET A 43 56.54 18.12 -3.87
N PHE A 44 56.81 17.21 -4.78
CA PHE A 44 56.85 17.48 -6.22
C PHE A 44 55.96 16.49 -6.97
N VAL A 45 55.52 16.90 -8.15
CA VAL A 45 54.72 16.08 -9.05
C VAL A 45 55.48 15.88 -10.35
N CYS A 46 55.54 14.63 -10.82
CA CYS A 46 55.98 14.27 -12.15
C CYS A 46 54.78 13.88 -12.98
N ARG A 47 54.71 14.38 -14.21
CA ARG A 47 53.61 14.11 -15.12
C ARG A 47 54.12 13.52 -16.43
N GLU A 48 53.45 12.49 -16.88
CA GLU A 48 53.63 11.94 -18.22
C GLU A 48 52.29 12.02 -18.95
N ARG A 49 52.29 12.58 -20.16
CA ARG A 49 51.08 12.82 -20.95
C ARG A 49 51.22 12.34 -22.37
N SER A 50 50.11 11.88 -22.94
CA SER A 50 50.02 11.46 -24.32
C SER A 50 48.61 11.64 -24.86
N LEU A 51 48.48 11.90 -26.16
CA LEU A 51 47.17 11.84 -26.81
C LEU A 51 46.72 10.38 -26.97
N SER A 52 45.41 10.20 -26.82
CA SER A 52 44.72 8.95 -27.21
C SER A 52 44.78 8.73 -28.73
N LEU A 53 44.53 7.48 -29.16
CA LEU A 53 44.58 7.09 -30.59
C LEU A 53 43.61 7.89 -31.49
N ASP A 54 42.48 8.34 -30.96
CA ASP A 54 41.51 9.18 -31.69
C ASP A 54 41.81 10.69 -31.58
N GLU A 55 42.89 11.04 -30.87
CA GLU A 55 43.31 12.40 -30.51
C GLU A 55 42.21 13.21 -29.82
N GLN A 56 41.20 12.58 -29.23
CA GLN A 56 40.10 13.28 -28.57
C GLN A 56 40.31 13.40 -27.07
N ARG A 57 41.31 12.73 -26.51
CA ARG A 57 41.63 12.79 -25.07
C ARG A 57 43.13 12.99 -24.85
N LEU A 58 43.46 13.78 -23.84
CA LEU A 58 44.80 13.85 -23.25
C LEU A 58 44.83 12.90 -22.05
N ILE A 59 45.65 11.86 -22.16
CA ILE A 59 45.87 10.89 -21.09
C ILE A 59 47.04 11.40 -20.26
N SER A 60 46.85 11.49 -18.94
CA SER A 60 47.85 11.96 -17.99
C SER A 60 48.05 10.92 -16.90
N ARG A 61 49.32 10.64 -16.59
CA ARG A 61 49.75 10.03 -15.35
C ARG A 61 50.42 11.08 -14.49
N GLU A 62 50.02 11.19 -13.23
CA GLU A 62 50.64 12.07 -12.26
C GLU A 62 51.16 11.26 -11.07
N VAL A 63 52.44 11.44 -10.77
CA VAL A 63 53.09 10.81 -9.62
C VAL A 63 53.51 11.91 -8.67
N ILE A 64 52.84 12.00 -7.53
CA ILE A 64 53.13 12.96 -6.46
C ILE A 64 54.04 12.28 -5.44
N THR A 65 55.20 12.89 -5.19
CA THR A 65 56.24 12.35 -4.30
C THR A 65 56.53 13.36 -3.20
N ASP A 66 56.46 12.90 -1.96
CA ASP A 66 56.95 13.59 -0.78
C ASP A 66 58.42 13.19 -0.55
N VAL A 67 59.28 14.17 -0.31
CA VAL A 67 60.73 13.97 -0.21
C VAL A 67 61.14 13.08 0.96
N GLU A 68 60.33 13.01 2.03
CA GLU A 68 60.59 12.16 3.20
C GLU A 68 59.83 10.82 3.11
N LYS A 69 58.59 10.85 2.60
CA LYS A 69 57.68 9.68 2.65
C LYS A 69 57.66 8.85 1.36
N GLY A 70 58.26 9.34 0.28
CA GLY A 70 58.20 8.70 -1.03
C GLY A 70 56.90 9.00 -1.78
N VAL A 71 56.46 8.09 -2.66
CA VAL A 71 55.28 8.29 -3.51
C VAL A 71 54.00 8.37 -2.67
N VAL A 72 53.34 9.52 -2.70
CA VAL A 72 52.09 9.79 -1.98
C VAL A 72 50.87 9.44 -2.83
N ALA A 73 50.95 9.67 -4.14
CA ALA A 73 49.89 9.34 -5.07
C ALA A 73 50.43 9.01 -6.46
N ASP A 74 49.80 8.04 -7.13
CA ASP A 74 50.00 7.70 -8.52
C ASP A 74 48.63 7.63 -9.19
N GLN A 75 48.30 8.66 -9.97
CA GLN A 75 46.98 8.85 -10.55
C GLN A 75 47.04 8.78 -12.07
N PHE A 76 46.05 8.13 -12.65
CA PHE A 76 45.84 8.09 -14.09
C PHE A 76 44.47 8.65 -14.41
N TYR A 77 44.42 9.64 -15.28
CA TYR A 77 43.18 10.21 -15.78
C TYR A 77 43.27 10.57 -17.26
N ALA A 78 42.12 10.75 -17.90
CA ALA A 78 42.04 11.10 -19.31
C ALA A 78 41.00 12.20 -19.50
N GLU A 79 41.45 13.37 -19.93
CA GLU A 79 40.60 14.53 -20.17
C GLU A 79 40.11 14.56 -21.61
N ARG A 80 38.80 14.78 -21.81
CA ARG A 80 38.24 14.92 -23.16
C ARG A 80 38.53 16.32 -23.68
N LEU A 81 39.20 16.39 -24.82
CA LEU A 81 39.57 17.63 -25.49
C LEU A 81 38.41 18.07 -26.40
N TYR A 82 37.83 19.22 -26.09
CA TYR A 82 36.78 19.83 -26.90
C TYR A 82 37.34 21.02 -27.66
N THR A 83 37.05 21.10 -28.96
CA THR A 83 37.16 22.35 -29.72
C THR A 83 35.91 23.20 -29.48
N PRO A 84 35.98 24.53 -29.67
CA PRO A 84 34.80 25.41 -29.56
C PRO A 84 33.61 24.89 -30.39
N ASP A 85 33.85 24.51 -31.65
CA ASP A 85 32.80 23.98 -32.53
C ASP A 85 32.18 22.67 -32.02
N ALA A 86 33.00 21.78 -31.47
CA ALA A 86 32.53 20.50 -30.95
C ALA A 86 31.67 20.70 -29.69
N LEU A 87 32.10 21.60 -28.80
CA LEU A 87 31.36 21.92 -27.57
C LEU A 87 30.06 22.67 -27.87
N GLN A 88 30.08 23.60 -28.83
CA GLN A 88 28.89 24.31 -29.30
C GLN A 88 27.81 23.33 -29.78
N ARG A 89 28.16 22.40 -30.69
CA ARG A 89 27.22 21.37 -31.16
C ARG A 89 26.65 20.51 -30.04
N LEU A 90 27.46 20.24 -29.01
CA LEU A 90 27.06 19.42 -27.86
C LEU A 90 26.03 20.15 -26.98
N LEU A 91 26.24 21.46 -26.75
CA LEU A 91 25.32 22.33 -26.02
C LEU A 91 24.01 22.55 -26.79
N GLU A 92 24.07 22.83 -28.09
CA GLU A 92 22.90 22.96 -28.96
C GLU A 92 22.04 21.69 -28.95
N ARG A 93 22.69 20.51 -29.10
CA ARG A 93 22.00 19.21 -29.06
C ARG A 93 21.34 18.94 -27.71
N ALA A 94 21.88 19.48 -26.63
CA ALA A 94 21.28 19.38 -25.30
C ALA A 94 20.11 20.38 -25.09
N GLY A 95 19.90 21.33 -26.00
CA GLY A 95 18.83 22.32 -25.95
C GLY A 95 19.23 23.66 -25.33
N PHE A 96 20.53 23.97 -25.28
CA PHE A 96 21.03 25.27 -24.87
C PHE A 96 21.11 26.23 -26.07
N SER A 97 20.93 27.52 -25.79
CA SER A 97 20.95 28.65 -26.72
C SER A 97 21.80 29.79 -26.16
N GLU A 98 22.07 30.84 -26.94
CA GLU A 98 22.88 31.99 -26.51
C GLU A 98 24.28 31.58 -26.00
N ILE A 99 24.93 30.68 -26.75
CA ILE A 99 26.24 30.15 -26.38
C ILE A 99 27.32 31.18 -26.72
N ALA A 100 28.13 31.57 -25.73
CA ALA A 100 29.26 32.46 -25.91
C ALA A 100 30.53 31.85 -25.30
N PHE A 101 31.65 32.04 -26.00
CA PHE A 101 32.98 31.57 -25.59
C PHE A 101 33.85 32.77 -25.22
N HIS A 102 34.49 32.70 -24.06
CA HIS A 102 35.45 33.70 -23.59
C HIS A 102 36.79 33.01 -23.36
N GLU A 103 37.80 33.34 -24.15
CA GLU A 103 39.15 32.79 -24.01
C GLU A 103 39.88 33.40 -22.80
N ILE A 104 40.53 32.55 -22.02
CA ILE A 104 41.43 32.92 -20.93
C ILE A 104 42.77 32.24 -21.19
N ALA A 105 43.81 33.05 -21.34
CA ALA A 105 45.19 32.59 -21.37
C ALA A 105 45.87 32.96 -20.03
N THR A 106 46.62 32.03 -19.48
CA THR A 106 47.38 32.22 -18.23
C THR A 106 48.86 32.18 -18.54
N GLU A 107 49.60 33.18 -18.09
CA GLU A 107 51.07 33.22 -18.20
C GLU A 107 51.69 32.70 -16.91
N SER A 108 52.72 31.86 -17.01
CA SER A 108 53.45 31.35 -15.84
C SER A 108 54.54 32.32 -15.42
N GLU A 109 54.48 32.82 -14.18
CA GLU A 109 55.55 33.66 -13.62
C GLU A 109 56.84 32.87 -13.28
N ARG A 110 56.76 31.53 -13.22
CA ARG A 110 57.83 30.64 -12.75
C ARG A 110 58.26 29.58 -13.77
N ASN A 111 57.89 29.75 -15.05
CA ASN A 111 58.13 28.78 -16.13
C ASN A 111 57.62 27.36 -15.79
N GLN A 112 56.50 27.29 -15.07
CA GLN A 112 55.81 26.07 -14.68
C GLN A 112 54.95 25.52 -15.82
N ASP A 113 54.75 24.20 -15.83
CA ASP A 113 53.81 23.55 -16.73
C ASP A 113 52.38 23.77 -16.24
N LEU A 114 51.71 24.79 -16.78
CA LEU A 114 50.31 25.11 -16.47
C LEU A 114 49.33 24.04 -16.98
N GLY A 115 49.77 23.14 -17.85
CA GLY A 115 48.97 22.06 -18.41
C GLY A 115 47.60 22.54 -18.91
N MET A 116 46.54 21.97 -18.35
CA MET A 116 45.15 22.26 -18.74
C MET A 116 44.69 23.68 -18.39
N MET A 117 45.46 24.43 -17.59
CA MET A 117 45.13 25.78 -17.13
C MET A 117 45.75 26.87 -18.01
N GLU A 118 46.66 26.51 -18.92
CA GLU A 118 47.37 27.45 -19.79
C GLU A 118 46.42 28.24 -20.70
N ARG A 119 45.52 27.54 -21.38
CA ARG A 119 44.45 28.13 -22.17
C ARG A 119 43.13 27.45 -21.92
N ARG A 120 42.10 28.25 -21.63
CA ARG A 120 40.76 27.77 -21.28
C ARG A 120 39.71 28.65 -21.93
N TYR A 121 38.52 28.07 -22.11
CA TYR A 121 37.32 28.80 -22.44
C TYR A 121 36.39 28.82 -21.24
N ILE A 122 35.93 30.02 -20.87
CA ILE A 122 34.70 30.17 -20.11
C ILE A 122 33.55 30.22 -21.09
N VAL A 123 32.72 29.19 -21.07
CA VAL A 123 31.57 29.05 -21.95
C VAL A 123 30.31 29.37 -21.18
N THR A 124 29.54 30.34 -21.65
CA THR A 124 28.22 30.64 -21.10
C THR A 124 27.15 30.19 -22.07
N ALA A 125 26.04 29.68 -21.54
CA ALA A 125 24.88 29.29 -22.34
C ALA A 125 23.59 29.42 -21.51
N GLN A 126 22.45 29.57 -22.18
CA GLN A 126 21.14 29.66 -21.53
C GLN A 126 20.20 28.56 -22.02
N ILE A 127 19.35 28.04 -21.14
CA ILE A 127 18.28 27.12 -21.53
C ILE A 127 16.92 27.80 -21.57
N ARG A 128 16.24 27.74 -22.72
CA ARG A 128 14.87 28.19 -22.88
C ARG A 128 13.93 26.98 -22.77
N LYS A 129 13.26 26.85 -21.63
CA LYS A 129 12.21 25.85 -21.41
C LYS A 129 11.02 26.50 -20.73
N ASP A 130 9.83 26.03 -21.03
CA ASP A 130 8.63 26.51 -20.36
C ASP A 130 8.66 26.15 -18.87
N TRP A 131 8.02 26.99 -18.05
CA TRP A 131 7.71 26.59 -16.68
C TRP A 131 6.84 25.34 -16.74
N SER A 132 7.32 24.25 -16.15
CA SER A 132 6.46 23.12 -15.85
C SER A 132 5.27 23.65 -15.05
N THR A 133 4.05 23.33 -15.47
CA THR A 133 2.84 23.63 -14.68
C THR A 133 3.12 23.21 -13.25
N THR A 134 3.05 24.18 -12.34
CA THR A 134 3.39 23.99 -10.94
C THR A 134 2.44 22.94 -10.38
N ARG A 135 2.90 21.68 -10.23
CA ARG A 135 2.27 20.78 -9.27
C ARG A 135 2.32 21.50 -7.93
N ALA A 136 1.15 21.64 -7.31
CA ALA A 136 0.97 22.35 -6.06
C ALA A 136 2.13 22.09 -5.09
N ARG A 137 2.66 23.19 -4.55
CA ARG A 137 3.76 23.21 -3.60
C ARG A 137 3.25 22.63 -2.28
N GLY A 138 3.22 21.31 -2.21
CA GLY A 138 2.71 20.53 -1.10
C GLY A 138 3.24 19.10 -1.13
N GLN A 139 4.54 18.90 -1.39
CA GLN A 139 5.15 17.64 -0.95
C GLN A 139 5.44 17.78 0.53
N GLY A 140 4.42 17.49 1.33
CA GLY A 140 4.61 17.10 2.73
C GLY A 140 5.69 16.00 2.80
N ARG A 141 6.37 15.93 3.94
CA ARG A 141 7.34 14.86 4.24
C ARG A 141 6.79 13.52 3.76
N THR A 142 7.56 12.79 2.95
CA THR A 142 7.20 11.43 2.54
C THR A 142 6.96 10.60 3.80
N LYS A 143 5.73 10.11 3.96
CA LYS A 143 5.34 9.29 5.10
C LYS A 143 5.88 7.89 4.94
N HIS A 144 6.52 7.36 5.96
CA HIS A 144 7.06 6.02 5.98
C HIS A 144 6.13 5.10 6.76
N VAL A 145 5.48 4.18 6.06
CA VAL A 145 4.48 3.27 6.62
C VAL A 145 5.01 1.85 6.60
N ALA A 146 4.94 1.14 7.73
CA ALA A 146 5.17 -0.30 7.74
C ALA A 146 3.87 -1.02 7.37
N VAL A 147 3.91 -2.00 6.47
CA VAL A 147 2.76 -2.83 6.08
C VAL A 147 2.94 -4.19 6.74
N LEU A 148 2.01 -4.58 7.61
CA LEU A 148 2.04 -5.84 8.34
C LEU A 148 1.05 -6.82 7.69
N LEU A 149 1.52 -8.01 7.35
CA LEU A 149 0.80 -9.07 6.64
C LEU A 149 0.95 -10.39 7.38
N GLY A 150 0.12 -11.38 7.04
CA GLY A 150 0.38 -12.78 7.37
C GLY A 150 1.76 -13.26 6.90
N ASP A 151 2.20 -14.41 7.42
CA ASP A 151 3.54 -14.97 7.22
C ASP A 151 3.52 -16.12 6.20
N PRO A 152 3.97 -15.91 4.94
CA PRO A 152 3.98 -16.98 3.94
C PRO A 152 4.90 -18.16 4.29
N ASP A 153 5.83 -17.98 5.25
CA ASP A 153 6.75 -19.03 5.70
C ASP A 153 6.09 -19.93 6.78
N LYS A 154 4.85 -19.65 7.21
CA LYS A 154 4.13 -20.40 8.25
C LYS A 154 2.85 -21.06 7.72
N PRO A 155 2.43 -22.21 8.30
CA PRO A 155 1.17 -22.84 7.94
C PRO A 155 -0.03 -21.94 8.25
N ASP A 156 -1.06 -21.98 7.40
CA ASP A 156 -2.33 -21.28 7.60
C ASP A 156 -3.47 -22.30 7.55
N PRO A 157 -4.17 -22.59 8.67
CA PRO A 157 -5.19 -23.63 8.70
C PRO A 157 -6.48 -23.31 7.93
N LEU A 158 -6.69 -22.06 7.48
CA LEU A 158 -7.89 -21.67 6.72
C LEU A 158 -7.71 -21.88 5.21
N LYS A 159 -6.46 -21.84 4.74
CA LYS A 159 -6.11 -21.97 3.31
C LYS A 159 -6.10 -23.44 2.86
N PRO A 160 -6.41 -23.70 1.57
CA PRO A 160 -6.19 -25.01 0.96
C PRO A 160 -4.75 -25.49 1.18
N SER A 161 -4.58 -26.77 1.49
CA SER A 161 -3.26 -27.39 1.79
C SER A 161 -2.48 -26.77 2.96
N CYS A 162 -3.11 -25.91 3.75
CA CYS A 162 -2.55 -25.23 4.90
C CYS A 162 -1.32 -24.33 4.63
N VAL A 163 -1.18 -23.78 3.42
CA VAL A 163 -0.03 -22.97 3.00
C VAL A 163 -0.47 -21.78 2.15
N PHE A 164 0.41 -20.78 2.01
CA PHE A 164 0.26 -19.72 1.01
C PHE A 164 0.60 -20.27 -0.37
N ASP A 165 -0.31 -20.10 -1.33
CA ASP A 165 -0.12 -20.56 -2.71
C ASP A 165 0.22 -19.40 -3.67
N ASP A 166 0.34 -19.72 -4.96
CA ASP A 166 0.69 -18.74 -6.00
C ASP A 166 -0.36 -17.61 -6.11
N ASP A 167 -1.63 -17.88 -5.83
CA ASP A 167 -2.71 -16.89 -5.89
C ASP A 167 -2.62 -15.91 -4.70
N ASP A 168 -2.23 -16.40 -3.52
CA ASP A 168 -1.94 -15.55 -2.37
C ASP A 168 -0.75 -14.62 -2.63
N ILE A 169 0.35 -15.17 -3.17
CA ILE A 169 1.54 -14.39 -3.52
C ILE A 169 1.21 -13.35 -4.58
N TYR A 170 0.42 -13.73 -5.59
CA TYR A 170 -0.08 -12.80 -6.60
C TYR A 170 -0.91 -11.67 -5.97
N THR A 171 -1.78 -11.98 -5.01
CA THR A 171 -2.59 -11.00 -4.28
C THR A 171 -1.72 -10.00 -3.49
N ILE A 172 -0.68 -10.48 -2.80
CA ILE A 172 0.31 -9.64 -2.13
C ILE A 172 1.00 -8.71 -3.13
N ASP A 173 1.41 -9.21 -4.30
CA ASP A 173 2.10 -8.40 -5.31
C ASP A 173 1.21 -7.34 -5.94
N ARG A 174 -0.09 -7.64 -6.15
CA ARG A 174 -1.09 -6.66 -6.57
C ARG A 174 -1.27 -5.53 -5.54
N MET A 175 -1.29 -5.87 -4.26
CA MET A 175 -1.33 -4.88 -3.17
C MET A 175 -0.06 -4.02 -3.14
N LYS A 176 1.13 -4.63 -3.23
CA LYS A 176 2.41 -3.90 -3.31
C LYS A 176 2.48 -2.96 -4.51
N ALA A 177 1.93 -3.36 -5.66
CA ALA A 177 1.83 -2.51 -6.84
C ALA A 177 0.91 -1.30 -6.58
N ALA A 178 -0.28 -1.54 -6.03
CA ALA A 178 -1.25 -0.49 -5.72
C ALA A 178 -0.74 0.52 -4.68
N LEU A 179 -0.04 0.07 -3.64
CA LEU A 179 0.59 0.97 -2.66
C LEU A 179 1.71 1.81 -3.29
N ARG A 180 2.51 1.26 -4.21
CA ARG A 180 3.57 2.02 -4.93
C ARG A 180 3.02 3.15 -5.80
N GLU A 181 1.77 3.07 -6.24
CA GLU A 181 1.12 4.14 -7.00
C GLU A 181 0.77 5.36 -6.12
N LEU A 182 0.72 5.21 -4.79
CA LEU A 182 0.34 6.29 -3.88
C LEU A 182 1.49 7.31 -3.71
N PRO A 183 1.31 8.57 -4.15
CA PRO A 183 2.33 9.59 -3.99
C PRO A 183 2.46 10.00 -2.52
N GLY A 184 3.67 10.34 -2.09
CA GLY A 184 3.92 10.83 -0.72
C GLY A 184 4.11 9.74 0.33
N TYR A 185 4.08 8.47 -0.06
CA TYR A 185 4.33 7.34 0.83
C TYR A 185 5.58 6.55 0.45
N ARG A 186 6.21 5.97 1.46
CA ARG A 186 7.22 4.93 1.36
C ARG A 186 6.77 3.77 2.23
N PHE A 187 6.87 2.54 1.72
CA PHE A 187 6.42 1.35 2.43
C PHE A 187 7.59 0.42 2.78
N THR A 188 7.53 -0.18 3.97
CA THR A 188 8.35 -1.32 4.40
C THR A 188 7.41 -2.47 4.76
N TYR A 189 7.66 -3.68 4.27
CA TYR A 189 6.77 -4.82 4.46
C TYR A 189 7.28 -5.74 5.58
N LEU A 190 6.38 -6.15 6.46
CA LEU A 190 6.61 -7.05 7.60
C LEU A 190 5.69 -8.26 7.45
N CYS A 191 6.25 -9.39 7.06
CA CYS A 191 5.53 -10.66 7.00
C CYS A 191 6.16 -11.75 7.88
N LYS A 192 7.39 -11.55 8.41
CA LYS A 192 8.07 -12.57 9.22
C LYS A 192 7.67 -12.48 10.67
N HIS A 193 6.74 -13.33 11.10
CA HIS A 193 6.21 -13.32 12.47
C HIS A 193 7.26 -13.73 13.51
N GLU A 194 8.27 -14.52 13.13
CA GLU A 194 9.39 -14.91 14.00
C GLU A 194 10.23 -13.70 14.48
N THR A 195 10.43 -12.71 13.61
CA THR A 195 11.25 -11.52 13.92
C THR A 195 10.41 -10.27 14.20
N LEU A 196 9.08 -10.35 14.04
CA LEU A 196 8.15 -9.22 14.05
C LEU A 196 8.36 -8.27 15.24
N ILE A 197 8.49 -8.81 16.46
CA ILE A 197 8.69 -8.00 17.67
C ILE A 197 9.99 -7.18 17.58
N ARG A 198 11.09 -7.81 17.15
CA ARG A 198 12.40 -7.14 16.99
C ARG A 198 12.35 -6.11 15.87
N ASP A 199 11.68 -6.43 14.77
CA ASP A 199 11.54 -5.54 13.61
C ASP A 199 10.71 -4.30 13.97
N LEU A 200 9.58 -4.48 14.66
CA LEU A 200 8.77 -3.37 15.18
C LEU A 200 9.55 -2.50 16.18
N GLN A 201 10.34 -3.10 17.08
CA GLN A 201 11.22 -2.33 17.97
C GLN A 201 12.26 -1.51 17.20
N ARG A 202 12.87 -2.08 16.16
CA ARG A 202 13.84 -1.39 15.30
C ARG A 202 13.22 -0.24 14.49
N LEU A 203 11.95 -0.40 14.09
CA LEU A 203 11.21 0.60 13.31
C LEU A 203 10.59 1.71 14.16
N LYS A 204 10.57 1.58 15.49
CA LYS A 204 10.04 2.63 16.39
C LYS A 204 10.73 3.98 16.15
N GLY A 205 9.93 5.01 15.89
CA GLY A 205 10.39 6.36 15.54
C GLY A 205 11.00 6.50 14.13
N ARG A 206 11.03 5.43 13.33
CA ARG A 206 11.50 5.42 11.93
C ARG A 206 10.36 5.30 10.92
N VAL A 207 9.23 4.74 11.36
CA VAL A 207 7.96 4.72 10.63
C VAL A 207 6.99 5.64 11.34
N ASP A 208 6.08 6.20 10.57
CA ASP A 208 5.03 7.09 11.07
C ASP A 208 3.91 6.28 11.72
N TYR A 209 3.53 5.16 11.08
CA TYR A 209 2.52 4.23 11.57
C TYR A 209 2.58 2.90 10.79
N VAL A 210 1.74 1.94 11.21
CA VAL A 210 1.62 0.61 10.62
C VAL A 210 0.28 0.49 9.87
N LEU A 211 0.32 0.15 8.59
CA LEU A 211 -0.82 -0.37 7.84
C LEU A 211 -0.98 -1.85 8.22
N ASN A 212 -1.92 -2.15 9.10
CA ASN A 212 -2.26 -3.51 9.50
C ASN A 212 -3.19 -4.14 8.46
N LEU A 213 -2.69 -5.17 7.77
CA LEU A 213 -3.41 -6.02 6.81
C LEU A 213 -3.21 -7.51 7.16
N CYS A 214 -2.95 -7.83 8.43
CA CYS A 214 -2.72 -9.21 8.87
C CYS A 214 -4.03 -9.81 9.40
N ASP A 215 -4.92 -10.18 8.49
CA ASP A 215 -6.17 -10.88 8.77
C ASP A 215 -5.97 -12.37 9.13
N GLU A 216 -4.78 -12.94 8.87
CA GLU A 216 -4.43 -14.30 9.29
C GLU A 216 -4.09 -14.40 10.79
N GLY A 217 -3.82 -13.26 11.43
CA GLY A 217 -3.38 -13.17 12.82
C GLY A 217 -1.94 -13.63 13.08
N PHE A 218 -1.49 -13.44 14.33
CA PHE A 218 -0.10 -13.71 14.68
C PHE A 218 0.25 -15.21 14.56
N ASN A 219 1.32 -15.52 13.81
CA ASN A 219 1.68 -16.87 13.36
C ASN A 219 0.62 -17.56 12.48
N ASN A 220 -0.19 -16.79 11.76
CA ASN A 220 -1.30 -17.29 10.92
C ASN A 220 -2.32 -18.11 11.72
N ASP A 221 -2.45 -17.83 13.02
CA ASP A 221 -3.55 -18.33 13.84
C ASP A 221 -4.64 -17.26 13.85
N PRO A 222 -5.79 -17.47 13.20
CA PRO A 222 -6.85 -16.45 13.10
C PRO A 222 -7.39 -16.04 14.47
N ARG A 223 -7.30 -16.91 15.48
CA ARG A 223 -7.68 -16.57 16.87
C ARG A 223 -6.74 -15.55 17.51
N ARG A 224 -5.59 -15.30 16.89
CA ARG A 224 -4.56 -14.36 17.34
C ARG A 224 -4.53 -13.09 16.50
N GLU A 225 -5.58 -12.81 15.73
CA GLU A 225 -5.71 -11.56 14.99
C GLU A 225 -5.59 -10.35 15.91
N LEU A 226 -6.33 -10.33 17.03
CA LEU A 226 -6.26 -9.25 18.04
C LEU A 226 -4.87 -9.04 18.64
N HIS A 227 -3.98 -10.06 18.60
CA HIS A 227 -2.65 -9.95 19.17
C HIS A 227 -1.75 -9.01 18.35
N VAL A 228 -2.03 -8.86 17.05
CA VAL A 228 -1.29 -7.97 16.17
C VAL A 228 -1.46 -6.50 16.62
N PRO A 229 -2.67 -5.93 16.69
CA PRO A 229 -2.85 -4.58 17.21
C PRO A 229 -2.49 -4.45 18.70
N ALA A 230 -2.68 -5.49 19.51
CA ALA A 230 -2.25 -5.46 20.91
C ALA A 230 -0.73 -5.27 21.03
N LEU A 231 0.05 -5.96 20.20
CA LEU A 231 1.50 -5.78 20.11
C LEU A 231 1.87 -4.36 19.64
N LEU A 232 1.16 -3.82 18.65
CA LEU A 232 1.38 -2.46 18.16
C LEU A 232 1.11 -1.42 19.26
N GLU A 233 0.03 -1.59 20.03
CA GLU A 233 -0.30 -0.73 21.19
C GLU A 233 0.76 -0.83 22.29
N MET A 234 1.19 -2.04 22.67
CA MET A 234 2.24 -2.24 23.66
C MET A 234 3.58 -1.58 23.25
N LEU A 235 3.87 -1.54 21.96
CA LEU A 235 5.09 -0.92 21.43
C LEU A 235 4.93 0.58 21.12
N ASN A 236 3.72 1.13 21.29
CA ASN A 236 3.34 2.50 20.93
C ASN A 236 3.56 2.84 19.45
N HIS A 237 3.18 1.92 18.55
CA HIS A 237 3.09 2.19 17.13
C HIS A 237 1.65 2.61 16.79
N PRO A 238 1.43 3.79 16.18
CA PRO A 238 0.14 4.10 15.56
C PRO A 238 -0.14 3.11 14.43
N TYR A 239 -1.40 2.76 14.18
CA TYR A 239 -1.76 1.77 13.16
C TYR A 239 -3.17 1.93 12.60
N THR A 240 -3.40 1.37 11.41
CA THR A 240 -4.71 1.34 10.74
C THR A 240 -5.59 0.19 11.25
N GLY A 241 -6.91 0.34 11.14
CA GLY A 241 -7.89 -0.69 11.51
C GLY A 241 -8.22 -0.70 12.99
N ALA A 242 -9.17 -1.56 13.37
CA ALA A 242 -9.72 -1.60 14.72
C ALA A 242 -8.74 -2.11 15.79
N GLY A 243 -9.03 -1.75 17.05
CA GLY A 243 -8.22 -2.15 18.20
C GLY A 243 -8.53 -3.56 18.71
N PRO A 244 -7.75 -4.06 19.69
CA PRO A 244 -7.88 -5.43 20.20
C PRO A 244 -9.27 -5.75 20.75
N GLN A 245 -9.91 -4.79 21.43
CA GLN A 245 -11.26 -4.95 21.97
C GLN A 245 -12.32 -5.16 20.87
N SER A 246 -12.26 -4.33 19.82
CA SER A 246 -13.19 -4.43 18.69
C SER A 246 -13.04 -5.78 17.97
N LEU A 247 -11.79 -6.20 17.70
CA LEU A 247 -11.50 -7.50 17.10
C LEU A 247 -11.98 -8.65 17.99
N ALA A 248 -11.75 -8.58 19.30
CA ALA A 248 -12.18 -9.62 20.23
C ALA A 248 -13.71 -9.81 20.23
N PHE A 249 -14.48 -8.71 20.21
CA PHE A 249 -15.93 -8.80 20.16
C PHE A 249 -16.44 -9.24 18.79
N CYS A 250 -15.91 -8.67 17.71
CA CYS A 250 -16.36 -8.95 16.35
C CYS A 250 -16.05 -10.38 15.90
N TYR A 251 -15.00 -10.98 16.44
CA TYR A 251 -14.65 -12.38 16.16
C TYR A 251 -15.67 -13.38 16.73
N ASP A 252 -16.49 -12.98 17.73
CA ASP A 252 -17.55 -13.79 18.32
C ASP A 252 -18.94 -13.34 17.84
N LYS A 253 -19.53 -14.14 16.95
CA LYS A 253 -20.83 -13.83 16.32
C LYS A 253 -21.96 -13.75 17.35
N SER A 254 -21.93 -14.54 18.43
CA SER A 254 -22.94 -14.47 19.48
C SER A 254 -22.89 -13.17 20.27
N LEU A 255 -21.68 -12.65 20.54
CA LEU A 255 -21.49 -11.38 21.24
C LEU A 255 -21.97 -10.20 20.38
N VAL A 256 -21.58 -10.17 19.09
CA VAL A 256 -22.07 -9.17 18.12
C VAL A 256 -23.60 -9.19 18.07
N ARG A 257 -24.22 -10.37 18.03
CA ARG A 257 -25.68 -10.50 18.04
C ARG A 257 -26.31 -9.97 19.33
N GLY A 258 -25.71 -10.23 20.48
CA GLY A 258 -26.18 -9.71 21.77
C GLY A 258 -26.19 -8.18 21.78
N ILE A 259 -25.10 -7.55 21.34
CA ILE A 259 -24.98 -6.10 21.22
C ILE A 259 -25.99 -5.54 20.21
N ALA A 260 -26.12 -6.16 19.05
CA ALA A 260 -27.09 -5.75 18.03
C ALA A 260 -28.53 -5.82 18.55
N LYS A 261 -28.92 -6.90 19.25
CA LYS A 261 -30.25 -7.02 19.88
C LYS A 261 -30.50 -5.91 20.90
N GLU A 262 -29.53 -5.60 21.75
CA GLU A 262 -29.62 -4.49 22.73
C GLU A 262 -29.89 -3.15 22.04
N MET A 263 -29.27 -2.91 20.88
CA MET A 263 -29.45 -1.70 20.08
C MET A 263 -30.74 -1.68 19.24
N GLY A 264 -31.56 -2.74 19.29
CA GLY A 264 -32.73 -2.88 18.42
C GLY A 264 -32.38 -3.16 16.95
N ILE A 265 -31.16 -3.61 16.67
CA ILE A 265 -30.72 -3.99 15.33
C ILE A 265 -31.15 -5.43 15.05
N PRO A 266 -31.87 -5.71 13.95
CA PRO A 266 -32.36 -7.04 13.66
C PRO A 266 -31.21 -8.03 13.42
N VAL A 267 -31.29 -9.19 14.07
CA VAL A 267 -30.42 -10.35 13.86
C VAL A 267 -31.29 -11.59 13.63
N PRO A 268 -30.73 -12.68 13.05
CA PRO A 268 -31.43 -13.95 12.97
C PRO A 268 -31.75 -14.49 14.37
N GLU A 269 -32.90 -15.15 14.55
CA GLU A 269 -33.10 -15.97 15.74
C GLU A 269 -32.07 -17.09 15.80
N ALA A 270 -31.56 -17.37 17.01
CA ALA A 270 -30.45 -18.30 17.16
C ALA A 270 -30.39 -18.97 18.53
N CYS A 271 -29.76 -20.15 18.55
CA CYS A 271 -29.34 -20.87 19.75
C CYS A 271 -27.80 -20.99 19.77
N PHE A 272 -27.19 -20.60 20.89
CA PHE A 272 -25.75 -20.74 21.13
C PHE A 272 -25.48 -22.08 21.82
N ILE A 273 -24.58 -22.88 21.24
CA ILE A 273 -24.13 -24.15 21.81
C ILE A 273 -22.72 -23.95 22.35
N ALA A 274 -22.55 -24.08 23.67
CA ALA A 274 -21.28 -23.82 24.31
C ALA A 274 -20.22 -24.90 23.96
N PRO A 275 -18.93 -24.61 24.17
CA PRO A 275 -17.89 -25.63 24.14
C PRO A 275 -18.21 -26.78 25.08
N GLY A 276 -18.11 -28.02 24.59
CA GLY A 276 -18.32 -29.24 25.37
C GLY A 276 -19.77 -29.69 25.54
N ASP A 277 -20.75 -28.84 25.22
CA ASP A 277 -22.17 -29.20 25.34
C ASP A 277 -22.55 -30.33 24.38
N ARG A 278 -23.26 -31.32 24.93
CA ARG A 278 -23.77 -32.50 24.21
C ARG A 278 -25.29 -32.55 24.11
N THR A 279 -25.97 -31.75 24.92
CA THR A 279 -27.42 -31.63 24.99
C THR A 279 -27.79 -30.18 24.79
N TYR A 280 -28.71 -29.90 23.88
CA TYR A 280 -29.12 -28.54 23.51
C TYR A 280 -30.60 -28.55 23.13
N GLU A 281 -31.30 -27.46 23.47
CA GLU A 281 -32.66 -27.22 23.03
C GLU A 281 -32.65 -26.16 21.94
N VAL A 282 -33.17 -26.51 20.76
CA VAL A 282 -33.20 -25.61 19.61
C VAL A 282 -34.60 -25.03 19.52
N GLY A 283 -34.78 -23.83 20.07
CA GLY A 283 -36.04 -23.07 19.99
C GLY A 283 -36.23 -22.31 18.67
N VAL A 284 -35.45 -22.63 17.63
CA VAL A 284 -35.44 -21.92 16.34
C VAL A 284 -36.26 -22.70 15.31
N LYS A 285 -36.97 -21.99 14.43
CA LYS A 285 -37.77 -22.61 13.37
C LYS A 285 -36.87 -23.04 12.21
N PHE A 286 -37.17 -24.21 11.65
CA PHE A 286 -36.50 -24.72 10.46
C PHE A 286 -36.95 -23.99 9.18
N PRO A 287 -36.08 -23.88 8.15
CA PRO A 287 -34.69 -24.37 8.13
C PRO A 287 -33.75 -23.53 8.98
N VAL A 288 -32.68 -24.16 9.47
CA VAL A 288 -31.62 -23.52 10.26
C VAL A 288 -30.26 -23.73 9.59
N ILE A 289 -29.31 -22.86 9.91
CA ILE A 289 -27.91 -23.01 9.55
C ILE A 289 -27.05 -23.15 10.81
N VAL A 290 -26.15 -24.13 10.82
CA VAL A 290 -25.18 -24.33 11.89
C VAL A 290 -23.83 -23.81 11.44
N LYS A 291 -23.25 -22.89 12.22
CA LYS A 291 -21.93 -22.33 11.93
C LYS A 291 -21.04 -22.30 13.18
N PRO A 292 -19.71 -22.30 13.03
CA PRO A 292 -18.81 -21.95 14.12
C PRO A 292 -19.14 -20.55 14.63
N ASN A 293 -19.18 -20.39 15.94
CA ASN A 293 -19.47 -19.08 16.53
C ASN A 293 -18.31 -18.08 16.33
N THR A 294 -17.08 -18.60 16.26
CA THR A 294 -15.87 -17.84 16.01
C THR A 294 -15.18 -18.31 14.73
N GLY A 295 -14.50 -17.39 14.05
CA GLY A 295 -13.78 -17.65 12.81
C GLY A 295 -14.37 -16.96 11.58
N ASP A 296 -13.50 -16.75 10.62
CA ASP A 296 -13.74 -16.02 9.38
C ASP A 296 -13.66 -16.94 8.15
N SER A 297 -13.73 -16.35 6.95
CA SER A 297 -13.54 -17.05 5.67
C SER A 297 -14.55 -18.17 5.39
N SER A 298 -15.71 -18.13 6.06
CA SER A 298 -16.77 -19.15 6.00
C SER A 298 -16.27 -20.57 6.38
N TYR A 299 -15.17 -20.69 7.12
CA TYR A 299 -14.64 -22.00 7.51
C TYR A 299 -15.65 -22.77 8.36
N GLY A 300 -15.94 -24.01 7.98
CA GLY A 300 -17.00 -24.82 8.60
C GLY A 300 -18.43 -24.43 8.20
N ILE A 301 -18.61 -23.60 7.17
CA ILE A 301 -19.93 -23.22 6.63
C ILE A 301 -20.00 -23.66 5.17
N THR A 302 -20.86 -24.62 4.86
CA THR A 302 -21.06 -25.19 3.51
C THR A 302 -22.56 -25.31 3.23
N ALA A 303 -22.94 -25.75 2.03
CA ALA A 303 -24.32 -26.14 1.75
C ALA A 303 -24.86 -27.19 2.75
N ALA A 304 -23.98 -28.10 3.20
CA ALA A 304 -24.30 -29.13 4.19
C ALA A 304 -24.46 -28.58 5.62
N SER A 305 -24.21 -27.30 5.86
CA SER A 305 -24.44 -26.66 7.16
C SER A 305 -25.92 -26.30 7.40
N ILE A 306 -26.79 -26.49 6.42
CA ILE A 306 -28.21 -26.19 6.49
C ILE A 306 -28.98 -27.45 6.86
N ALA A 307 -29.87 -27.33 7.84
CA ALA A 307 -30.76 -28.40 8.28
C ALA A 307 -32.22 -27.97 8.17
N HIS A 308 -33.07 -28.88 7.69
CA HIS A 308 -34.51 -28.72 7.56
C HIS A 308 -35.29 -29.49 8.63
N THR A 309 -34.64 -30.44 9.30
CA THR A 309 -35.22 -31.29 10.35
C THR A 309 -34.31 -31.38 11.58
N ILE A 310 -34.85 -31.88 12.69
CA ILE A 310 -34.09 -32.03 13.94
C ILE A 310 -33.03 -33.14 13.82
N GLU A 311 -33.30 -34.15 13.00
CA GLU A 311 -32.37 -35.22 12.67
C GLU A 311 -31.18 -34.66 11.87
N GLU A 312 -31.45 -33.91 10.79
CA GLU A 312 -30.41 -33.26 9.99
C GLU A 312 -29.57 -32.30 10.85
N LEU A 313 -30.21 -31.53 11.74
CA LEU A 313 -29.49 -30.62 12.63
C LEU A 313 -28.48 -31.36 13.51
N SER A 314 -28.87 -32.51 14.04
CA SER A 314 -27.98 -33.35 14.85
C SER A 314 -26.80 -33.86 14.03
N ASP A 315 -27.02 -34.27 12.78
CA ASP A 315 -25.98 -34.73 11.87
C ASP A 315 -24.98 -33.62 11.52
N VAL A 316 -25.48 -32.42 11.21
CA VAL A 316 -24.64 -31.25 10.91
C VAL A 316 -23.77 -30.88 12.11
N ILE A 317 -24.35 -30.82 13.31
CA ILE A 317 -23.60 -30.53 14.54
C ILE A 317 -22.51 -31.57 14.77
N ASN A 318 -22.84 -32.86 14.64
CA ASN A 318 -21.86 -33.94 14.82
C ASN A 318 -20.72 -33.87 13.79
N SER A 319 -21.03 -33.58 12.53
CA SER A 319 -20.04 -33.39 11.47
C SER A 319 -19.08 -32.22 11.76
N LEU A 320 -19.63 -31.08 12.19
CA LEU A 320 -18.82 -29.92 12.57
C LEU A 320 -17.97 -30.20 13.81
N ARG A 321 -18.50 -30.90 14.81
CA ARG A 321 -17.76 -31.31 16.01
C ARG A 321 -16.61 -32.26 15.68
N ALA A 322 -16.82 -33.20 14.76
CA ALA A 322 -15.78 -34.11 14.29
C ALA A 322 -14.63 -33.37 13.59
N THR A 323 -14.95 -32.30 12.86
CA THR A 323 -13.98 -31.51 12.08
C THR A 323 -13.27 -30.44 12.92
N LEU A 324 -14.00 -29.77 13.81
CA LEU A 324 -13.54 -28.56 14.50
C LEU A 324 -13.16 -28.78 15.97
N GLY A 325 -13.59 -29.90 16.54
CA GLY A 325 -13.45 -30.21 17.95
C GLY A 325 -14.66 -29.83 18.80
N TYR A 326 -14.72 -30.43 20.00
CA TYR A 326 -15.74 -30.14 21.01
C TYR A 326 -15.44 -28.87 21.82
N ASP A 327 -14.24 -28.31 21.71
CA ASP A 327 -13.79 -27.11 22.41
C ASP A 327 -14.26 -25.79 21.76
N ARG A 328 -14.88 -25.86 20.58
CA ARG A 328 -15.44 -24.67 19.90
C ARG A 328 -16.92 -24.47 20.22
N SER A 329 -17.40 -23.23 20.23
CA SER A 329 -18.83 -22.96 20.26
C SER A 329 -19.43 -23.01 18.84
N LEU A 330 -20.69 -23.43 18.77
CA LEU A 330 -21.48 -23.40 17.54
C LEU A 330 -22.66 -22.44 17.72
N LEU A 331 -23.13 -21.88 16.61
CA LEU A 331 -24.29 -21.03 16.56
C LEU A 331 -25.27 -21.62 15.55
N VAL A 332 -26.48 -21.94 16.01
CA VAL A 332 -27.59 -22.43 15.18
C VAL A 332 -28.52 -21.24 14.94
N GLU A 333 -28.60 -20.76 13.70
CA GLU A 333 -29.42 -19.61 13.32
C GLU A 333 -30.56 -20.01 12.40
N GLU A 334 -31.66 -19.24 12.38
CA GLU A 334 -32.64 -19.36 11.30
C GLU A 334 -31.96 -19.14 9.95
N PHE A 335 -32.26 -20.00 8.97
CA PHE A 335 -31.72 -19.85 7.64
C PHE A 335 -32.56 -18.86 6.83
N LEU A 336 -31.99 -17.67 6.62
CA LEU A 336 -32.61 -16.62 5.83
C LEU A 336 -32.53 -16.96 4.34
N THR A 337 -33.56 -16.74 3.54
CA THR A 337 -33.61 -17.18 2.14
C THR A 337 -33.50 -16.04 1.12
N GLY A 338 -33.41 -14.80 1.59
CA GLY A 338 -33.26 -13.61 0.76
C GLY A 338 -31.82 -13.37 0.30
N LYS A 339 -31.54 -12.11 -0.07
CA LYS A 339 -30.26 -11.68 -0.64
C LYS A 339 -29.15 -11.65 0.41
N ASP A 340 -27.95 -12.05 0.03
CA ASP A 340 -26.72 -11.88 0.82
C ASP A 340 -26.12 -10.54 0.49
N ILE A 341 -25.93 -9.71 1.51
CA ILE A 341 -25.59 -8.29 1.37
C ILE A 341 -24.32 -7.99 2.16
N SER A 342 -23.38 -7.27 1.55
CA SER A 342 -22.21 -6.72 2.24
C SER A 342 -22.18 -5.20 2.12
N VAL A 343 -21.80 -4.54 3.22
CA VAL A 343 -21.62 -3.09 3.30
C VAL A 343 -20.23 -2.77 3.84
N GLY A 344 -19.49 -1.93 3.13
CA GLY A 344 -18.16 -1.47 3.53
C GLY A 344 -18.22 -0.03 4.05
N ILE A 345 -17.49 0.26 5.10
CA ILE A 345 -17.27 1.63 5.60
C ILE A 345 -15.77 1.90 5.56
N ILE A 346 -15.37 3.10 5.11
CA ILE A 346 -14.01 3.65 5.24
C ILE A 346 -14.14 4.99 5.96
N GLY A 347 -13.44 5.17 7.09
CA GLY A 347 -13.54 6.36 7.92
C GLY A 347 -13.49 6.09 9.43
N ASN A 348 -13.89 7.08 10.23
CA ASN A 348 -13.90 6.99 11.70
C ASN A 348 -15.28 7.34 12.27
N PRO A 349 -15.72 6.74 13.42
CA PRO A 349 -17.06 6.95 13.97
C PRO A 349 -17.43 8.41 14.30
N LEU A 350 -16.45 9.22 14.69
CA LEU A 350 -16.64 10.63 15.06
C LEU A 350 -16.06 11.60 14.02
N GLY A 351 -15.72 11.11 12.83
CA GLY A 351 -15.10 11.87 11.74
C GLY A 351 -15.82 11.64 10.42
N PRO A 352 -15.24 12.11 9.29
CA PRO A 352 -15.77 11.76 7.98
C PRO A 352 -15.74 10.24 7.81
N CYS A 353 -16.89 9.66 7.48
CA CYS A 353 -17.00 8.26 7.08
C CYS A 353 -17.72 8.15 5.74
N THR A 354 -17.23 7.26 4.90
CA THR A 354 -17.81 6.93 3.60
C THR A 354 -18.37 5.52 3.68
N VAL A 355 -19.68 5.40 3.52
CA VAL A 355 -20.34 4.11 3.26
C VAL A 355 -20.17 3.81 1.78
N LEU A 356 -19.58 2.67 1.46
CA LEU A 356 -19.38 2.23 0.09
C LEU A 356 -20.69 1.65 -0.49
N PRO A 357 -20.85 1.60 -1.82
CA PRO A 357 -22.00 0.98 -2.47
C PRO A 357 -22.23 -0.44 -1.95
N ILE A 358 -23.48 -0.73 -1.58
CA ILE A 358 -23.90 -2.03 -1.11
C ILE A 358 -23.78 -3.04 -2.25
N ILE A 359 -23.22 -4.21 -1.97
CA ILE A 359 -23.15 -5.33 -2.93
C ILE A 359 -23.98 -6.52 -2.45
N GLU A 360 -24.45 -7.31 -3.41
CA GLU A 360 -25.11 -8.58 -3.18
C GLU A 360 -24.40 -9.73 -3.91
N GLU A 361 -24.50 -10.94 -3.38
CA GLU A 361 -24.05 -12.15 -4.09
C GLU A 361 -25.03 -12.55 -5.18
N ASP A 362 -24.51 -12.79 -6.38
CA ASP A 362 -25.26 -13.21 -7.55
C ASP A 362 -25.30 -14.74 -7.68
N TYR A 363 -26.42 -15.30 -7.24
CA TYR A 363 -26.72 -16.73 -7.31
C TYR A 363 -27.30 -17.19 -8.66
N SER A 364 -27.36 -16.34 -9.69
CA SER A 364 -27.98 -16.69 -10.99
C SER A 364 -27.29 -17.84 -11.73
N THR A 365 -26.01 -18.08 -11.45
CA THR A 365 -25.23 -19.18 -12.01
C THR A 365 -25.32 -20.48 -11.20
N LEU A 366 -25.91 -20.41 -9.99
CA LEU A 366 -26.03 -21.55 -9.08
C LEU A 366 -27.22 -22.44 -9.50
N PRO A 367 -27.06 -23.77 -9.56
CA PRO A 367 -28.17 -24.70 -9.74
C PRO A 367 -29.34 -24.45 -8.78
N ALA A 368 -30.57 -24.53 -9.30
CA ALA A 368 -31.78 -24.15 -8.55
C ALA A 368 -32.11 -25.06 -7.35
N ASP A 369 -31.59 -26.28 -7.35
CA ASP A 369 -31.70 -27.28 -6.30
C ASP A 369 -30.68 -27.07 -5.16
N LEU A 370 -29.67 -26.24 -5.38
CA LEU A 370 -28.67 -25.92 -4.37
C LEU A 370 -29.09 -24.72 -3.50
N PRO A 371 -28.82 -24.76 -2.18
CA PRO A 371 -29.12 -23.64 -1.32
C PRO A 371 -28.29 -22.42 -1.70
N ARG A 372 -28.92 -21.25 -1.70
CA ARG A 372 -28.27 -19.96 -2.00
C ARG A 372 -27.41 -19.54 -0.80
N ILE A 373 -26.14 -19.91 -0.79
CA ILE A 373 -25.22 -19.57 0.30
C ILE A 373 -23.81 -19.34 -0.23
N CYS A 374 -23.13 -18.32 0.29
CA CYS A 374 -21.72 -18.06 0.02
C CYS A 374 -20.86 -18.69 1.14
N GLY A 375 -20.75 -20.02 1.09
CA GLY A 375 -19.97 -20.83 2.04
C GLY A 375 -18.49 -20.92 1.69
N TYR A 376 -17.75 -21.79 2.40
CA TYR A 376 -16.35 -22.13 2.15
C TYR A 376 -16.13 -22.56 0.69
N GLU A 377 -17.08 -23.31 0.14
CA GLU A 377 -17.07 -23.83 -1.23
C GLU A 377 -16.98 -22.72 -2.29
N ALA A 378 -17.59 -21.56 -2.05
CA ALA A 378 -17.54 -20.41 -2.96
C ALA A 378 -16.17 -19.73 -3.00
N LYS A 379 -15.36 -19.92 -1.94
CA LYS A 379 -14.12 -19.16 -1.69
C LYS A 379 -12.85 -19.97 -1.89
N TRP A 380 -12.93 -21.29 -1.72
CA TRP A 380 -11.73 -22.13 -1.59
C TRP A 380 -11.75 -23.40 -2.44
N LEU A 381 -12.87 -23.72 -3.10
CA LEU A 381 -13.02 -24.95 -3.88
C LEU A 381 -13.37 -24.63 -5.34
N PRO A 382 -12.37 -24.49 -6.23
CA PRO A 382 -12.58 -24.11 -7.63
C PRO A 382 -13.52 -25.03 -8.42
N ASP A 383 -13.57 -26.31 -8.06
CA ASP A 383 -14.44 -27.31 -8.71
C ASP A 383 -15.89 -27.27 -8.21
N SER A 384 -16.19 -26.50 -7.17
CA SER A 384 -17.54 -26.37 -6.64
C SER A 384 -18.43 -25.53 -7.57
N PRO A 385 -19.73 -25.87 -7.73
CA PRO A 385 -20.68 -24.99 -8.41
C PRO A 385 -20.75 -23.59 -7.77
N TYR A 386 -20.44 -23.48 -6.46
CA TYR A 386 -20.41 -22.23 -5.72
C TYR A 386 -19.25 -21.31 -6.13
N TRP A 387 -18.16 -21.82 -6.71
CA TRP A 387 -17.02 -21.01 -7.17
C TRP A 387 -17.37 -19.96 -8.23
N LYS A 388 -18.48 -20.20 -8.95
CA LYS A 388 -18.97 -19.30 -10.02
C LYS A 388 -19.82 -18.15 -9.51
N ILE A 389 -20.07 -18.07 -8.20
CA ILE A 389 -20.79 -16.96 -7.59
C ILE A 389 -19.92 -15.71 -7.71
N THR A 390 -20.56 -14.61 -8.07
CA THR A 390 -19.91 -13.30 -8.17
C THR A 390 -20.72 -12.27 -7.41
N SER A 391 -20.11 -11.15 -7.04
CA SER A 391 -20.82 -10.06 -6.37
C SER A 391 -21.19 -8.96 -7.37
N LYS A 392 -22.36 -8.34 -7.20
CA LYS A 392 -22.86 -7.21 -8.01
C LYS A 392 -23.41 -6.10 -7.11
N PRO A 393 -23.66 -4.87 -7.61
CA PRO A 393 -24.37 -3.86 -6.83
C PRO A 393 -25.74 -4.39 -6.39
N ALA A 394 -26.08 -4.16 -5.13
CA ALA A 394 -27.34 -4.65 -4.57
C ALA A 394 -28.53 -3.87 -5.14
N ASP A 395 -29.59 -4.59 -5.48
CA ASP A 395 -30.87 -4.00 -5.91
C ASP A 395 -31.85 -4.06 -4.74
N LEU A 396 -31.92 -2.96 -3.97
CA LEU A 396 -32.67 -2.89 -2.71
C LEU A 396 -33.69 -1.76 -2.76
N PRO A 397 -34.86 -1.93 -2.10
CA PRO A 397 -35.73 -0.80 -1.79
C PRO A 397 -34.96 0.25 -0.98
N GLU A 398 -35.15 1.52 -1.32
CA GLU A 398 -34.45 2.65 -0.69
C GLU A 398 -34.55 2.64 0.85
N GLU A 399 -35.72 2.29 1.39
CA GLU A 399 -35.94 2.20 2.83
C GLU A 399 -35.15 1.06 3.48
N THR A 400 -35.00 -0.08 2.79
CA THR A 400 -34.16 -1.19 3.26
C THR A 400 -32.70 -0.79 3.30
N GLU A 401 -32.21 -0.12 2.24
CA GLU A 401 -30.85 0.41 2.19
C GLU A 401 -30.58 1.40 3.32
N LYS A 402 -31.46 2.40 3.53
CA LYS A 402 -31.35 3.36 4.64
C LYS A 402 -31.28 2.68 6.01
N VAL A 403 -32.10 1.65 6.24
CA VAL A 403 -32.08 0.88 7.49
C VAL A 403 -30.74 0.19 7.68
N ILE A 404 -30.24 -0.51 6.65
CA ILE A 404 -28.95 -1.21 6.71
C ILE A 404 -27.82 -0.21 7.01
N VAL A 405 -27.76 0.90 6.27
CA VAL A 405 -26.71 1.92 6.42
C VAL A 405 -26.73 2.51 7.83
N ARG A 406 -27.91 2.89 8.34
CA ARG A 406 -28.05 3.42 9.70
C ARG A 406 -27.55 2.41 10.73
N CYS A 407 -27.94 1.14 10.62
CA CYS A 407 -27.49 0.10 11.54
C CYS A 407 -25.97 -0.14 11.46
N CYS A 408 -25.38 -0.13 10.26
CA CYS A 408 -23.94 -0.25 10.07
C CYS A 408 -23.18 0.89 10.76
N ILE A 409 -23.62 2.14 10.58
CA ILE A 409 -23.00 3.30 11.24
C ILE A 409 -23.10 3.18 12.77
N SER A 410 -24.27 2.82 13.31
CA SER A 410 -24.45 2.65 14.75
C SER A 410 -23.56 1.53 15.33
N LEU A 411 -23.44 0.40 14.62
CA LEU A 411 -22.54 -0.69 15.02
C LEU A 411 -21.08 -0.31 14.89
N PHE A 412 -20.72 0.41 13.83
CA PHE A 412 -19.36 0.91 13.59
C PHE A 412 -18.88 1.75 14.78
N GLU A 413 -19.74 2.63 15.29
CA GLU A 413 -19.48 3.40 16.51
C GLU A 413 -19.47 2.51 17.76
N ARG A 414 -20.52 1.70 17.97
CA ARG A 414 -20.70 0.91 19.21
C ARG A 414 -19.60 -0.12 19.44
N LEU A 415 -19.08 -0.70 18.36
CA LEU A 415 -18.02 -1.71 18.37
C LEU A 415 -16.63 -1.10 18.26
N GLU A 416 -16.51 0.23 18.30
CA GLU A 416 -15.25 0.97 18.19
C GLU A 416 -14.44 0.59 16.93
N CYS A 417 -15.16 0.29 15.85
CA CYS A 417 -14.55 0.08 14.54
C CYS A 417 -13.95 1.40 14.05
N ARG A 418 -12.86 1.34 13.29
CA ARG A 418 -12.18 2.53 12.79
C ARG A 418 -11.36 2.24 11.54
N ASP A 419 -11.12 3.29 10.78
CA ASP A 419 -10.49 3.35 9.46
C ASP A 419 -11.21 2.57 8.36
N TYR A 420 -11.59 1.32 8.59
CA TYR A 420 -12.38 0.51 7.67
C TYR A 420 -13.08 -0.66 8.39
N CYS A 421 -14.21 -1.13 7.84
CA CYS A 421 -14.96 -2.28 8.35
C CYS A 421 -15.91 -2.81 7.27
N ARG A 422 -16.26 -4.10 7.33
CA ARG A 422 -17.30 -4.74 6.53
C ARG A 422 -18.41 -5.26 7.44
N PHE A 423 -19.65 -5.10 7.01
CA PHE A 423 -20.83 -5.64 7.67
C PHE A 423 -21.51 -6.60 6.70
N ASP A 424 -21.82 -7.79 7.17
CA ASP A 424 -22.52 -8.78 6.37
C ASP A 424 -23.93 -8.98 6.91
N TRP A 425 -24.87 -8.94 5.99
CA TRP A 425 -26.30 -8.95 6.21
C TRP A 425 -26.93 -9.99 5.30
N ARG A 426 -28.12 -10.44 5.69
CA ARG A 426 -28.96 -11.24 4.81
C ARG A 426 -30.41 -10.87 4.99
N LEU A 427 -31.15 -10.83 3.89
CA LEU A 427 -32.58 -10.55 3.92
C LEU A 427 -33.36 -11.83 4.25
N ASP A 428 -34.46 -11.70 4.98
CA ASP A 428 -35.46 -12.76 5.06
C ASP A 428 -36.30 -12.86 3.77
N ALA A 429 -37.25 -13.80 3.74
CA ALA A 429 -38.14 -14.00 2.60
C ALA A 429 -39.08 -12.80 2.32
N GLN A 430 -39.23 -11.88 3.27
CA GLN A 430 -40.03 -10.66 3.16
C GLN A 430 -39.18 -9.43 2.80
N GLY A 431 -37.86 -9.59 2.67
CA GLY A 431 -36.93 -8.51 2.36
C GLY A 431 -36.45 -7.72 3.59
N ASN A 432 -36.70 -8.18 4.81
CA ASN A 432 -36.20 -7.52 6.01
C ASN A 432 -34.73 -7.88 6.26
N PRO A 433 -33.84 -6.90 6.48
CA PRO A 433 -32.42 -7.15 6.70
C PRO A 433 -32.13 -7.67 8.11
N LYS A 434 -31.26 -8.66 8.22
CA LYS A 434 -30.73 -9.21 9.49
C LYS A 434 -29.20 -9.22 9.46
N LEU A 435 -28.57 -8.71 10.51
CA LEU A 435 -27.11 -8.69 10.64
C LEU A 435 -26.58 -10.10 10.90
N LEU A 436 -25.58 -10.53 10.12
CA LEU A 436 -24.89 -11.82 10.28
C LEU A 436 -23.58 -11.68 11.05
N GLU A 437 -22.74 -10.74 10.63
CA GLU A 437 -21.43 -10.49 11.25
C GLU A 437 -20.92 -9.07 10.98
N VAL A 438 -19.94 -8.66 11.78
CA VAL A 438 -19.17 -7.44 11.63
C VAL A 438 -17.71 -7.85 11.52
N ASN A 439 -17.04 -7.46 10.45
CA ASN A 439 -15.63 -7.74 10.23
C ASN A 439 -14.83 -6.42 10.21
N PRO A 440 -14.10 -6.09 11.29
CA PRO A 440 -13.36 -4.85 11.42
C PRO A 440 -11.94 -4.90 10.82
N ASN A 441 -11.51 -6.03 10.25
CA ASN A 441 -10.27 -6.19 9.49
C ASN A 441 -10.53 -7.10 8.26
N PRO A 442 -11.43 -6.69 7.35
CA PRO A 442 -11.86 -7.54 6.25
C PRO A 442 -10.72 -7.77 5.27
N GLY A 443 -10.75 -8.93 4.60
CA GLY A 443 -9.80 -9.30 3.55
C GLY A 443 -9.57 -8.16 2.54
N TRP A 444 -8.30 -7.81 2.36
CA TRP A 444 -7.83 -6.64 1.63
C TRP A 444 -7.49 -6.93 0.16
N CYS A 445 -7.76 -8.15 -0.31
CA CYS A 445 -7.47 -8.60 -1.67
C CYS A 445 -8.05 -7.64 -2.73
N TRP A 446 -7.38 -7.52 -3.87
CA TRP A 446 -7.76 -6.60 -4.95
C TRP A 446 -9.12 -6.94 -5.60
N ASP A 447 -9.57 -8.18 -5.43
CA ASP A 447 -10.84 -8.76 -5.87
C ASP A 447 -11.79 -9.08 -4.70
N GLY A 448 -11.42 -8.71 -3.47
CA GLY A 448 -12.25 -8.86 -2.28
C GLY A 448 -13.46 -7.90 -2.26
N HIS A 449 -14.39 -8.13 -1.32
CA HIS A 449 -15.64 -7.35 -1.23
C HIS A 449 -15.40 -5.85 -1.07
N LEU A 450 -14.45 -5.45 -0.21
CA LEU A 450 -14.15 -4.03 0.00
C LEU A 450 -13.65 -3.36 -1.29
N ALA A 451 -12.76 -4.04 -2.03
CA ALA A 451 -12.24 -3.55 -3.31
C ALA A 451 -13.30 -3.50 -4.41
N LYS A 452 -14.20 -4.49 -4.47
CA LYS A 452 -15.37 -4.50 -5.37
C LYS A 452 -16.31 -3.32 -5.08
N MET A 453 -16.68 -3.12 -3.81
CA MET A 453 -17.51 -1.99 -3.38
C MET A 453 -16.87 -0.65 -3.75
N ALA A 454 -15.57 -0.48 -3.47
CA ALA A 454 -14.82 0.72 -3.84
C ALA A 454 -14.79 0.95 -5.37
N LYS A 455 -14.63 -0.11 -6.16
CA LYS A 455 -14.68 -0.04 -7.63
C LYS A 455 -16.03 0.45 -8.13
N TYR A 456 -17.15 0.00 -7.56
CA TYR A 456 -18.48 0.51 -7.90
C TYR A 456 -18.65 1.99 -7.53
N ALA A 457 -17.93 2.48 -6.52
CA ALA A 457 -17.84 3.91 -6.20
C ALA A 457 -16.88 4.71 -7.11
N GLY A 458 -16.34 4.10 -8.16
CA GLY A 458 -15.35 4.75 -9.04
C GLY A 458 -13.95 4.89 -8.42
N LEU A 459 -13.66 4.21 -7.31
CA LEU A 459 -12.36 4.20 -6.67
C LEU A 459 -11.50 3.05 -7.20
N SER A 460 -10.28 3.35 -7.64
CA SER A 460 -9.29 2.30 -7.90
C SER A 460 -8.86 1.64 -6.59
N TYR A 461 -8.35 0.42 -6.68
CA TYR A 461 -7.81 -0.31 -5.52
C TYR A 461 -6.72 0.48 -4.79
N SER A 462 -5.81 1.14 -5.53
CA SER A 462 -4.82 2.05 -4.94
C SER A 462 -5.48 3.21 -4.18
N ARG A 463 -6.49 3.87 -4.77
CA ARG A 463 -7.21 4.97 -4.08
C ARG A 463 -7.97 4.50 -2.85
N MET A 464 -8.51 3.29 -2.86
CA MET A 464 -9.14 2.68 -1.67
C MET A 464 -8.14 2.53 -0.53
N LEU A 465 -6.99 1.90 -0.77
CA LEU A 465 -5.92 1.76 0.22
C LEU A 465 -5.44 3.15 0.70
N GLY A 466 -5.33 4.12 -0.21
CA GLY A 466 -5.01 5.50 0.12
C GLY A 466 -6.04 6.17 1.05
N ARG A 467 -7.34 5.88 0.90
CA ARG A 467 -8.38 6.39 1.82
C ARG A 467 -8.27 5.76 3.21
N ILE A 468 -7.96 4.46 3.30
CA ILE A 468 -7.72 3.79 4.59
C ILE A 468 -6.53 4.42 5.32
N LEU A 469 -5.41 4.65 4.60
CA LEU A 469 -4.23 5.32 5.15
C LEU A 469 -4.58 6.72 5.67
N LYS A 470 -5.27 7.53 4.87
CA LYS A 470 -5.71 8.88 5.28
C LYS A 470 -6.62 8.85 6.50
N SER A 471 -7.55 7.90 6.57
CA SER A 471 -8.46 7.79 7.71
C SER A 471 -7.72 7.56 9.03
N ALA A 472 -6.67 6.73 9.02
CA ALA A 472 -5.82 6.56 10.20
C ALA A 472 -4.99 7.82 10.51
N GLU A 473 -4.48 8.50 9.48
CA GLU A 473 -3.73 9.74 9.65
C GLU A 473 -4.57 10.86 10.28
N GLU A 474 -5.80 11.05 9.83
CA GLU A 474 -6.76 11.99 10.41
C GLU A 474 -6.99 11.68 11.89
N ARG A 475 -7.21 10.40 12.23
CA ARG A 475 -7.42 9.93 13.60
C ARG A 475 -6.24 10.19 14.51
N PHE A 476 -5.01 10.09 13.99
CA PHE A 476 -3.79 10.39 14.74
C PHE A 476 -3.31 11.85 14.61
N GLY A 477 -4.04 12.71 13.92
CA GLY A 477 -3.65 14.11 13.70
C GLY A 477 -2.37 14.27 12.87
N MET A 478 -2.12 13.36 11.93
CA MET A 478 -0.94 13.34 11.05
C MET A 478 -1.15 14.07 9.71
N GLU A 479 -2.24 14.82 9.59
CA GLU A 479 -2.56 15.67 8.44
C GLU A 479 -1.55 16.84 8.33
N PRO A 480 -1.18 17.28 7.11
CA PRO A 480 -0.40 18.49 6.95
C PRO A 480 -1.20 19.71 7.42
N GLU A 481 -0.62 20.54 8.30
CA GLU A 481 -1.20 21.83 8.67
C GLU A 481 -1.42 22.69 7.40
N ASN A 482 -2.70 22.90 7.07
CA ASN A 482 -3.26 23.83 6.07
C ASN A 482 -3.04 23.52 4.57
N GLY A 483 -4.15 23.27 3.87
CA GLY A 483 -4.24 23.41 2.41
C GLY A 483 -5.54 22.92 1.77
N ALA A 484 -6.18 21.88 2.31
CA ALA A 484 -7.23 21.15 1.57
C ALA A 484 -8.68 21.41 2.03
N ARG A 485 -8.93 22.27 3.02
CA ARG A 485 -10.32 22.62 3.43
C ARG A 485 -11.07 23.48 2.38
N GLY A 486 -10.40 23.92 1.32
CA GLY A 486 -10.97 24.78 0.27
C GLY A 486 -11.55 24.04 -0.94
N GLU A 487 -11.07 22.84 -1.26
CA GLU A 487 -11.44 22.16 -2.52
C GLU A 487 -12.63 21.20 -2.36
N GLU A 488 -12.76 20.49 -1.23
CA GLU A 488 -13.94 19.62 -0.99
C GLU A 488 -15.24 20.41 -0.83
N ARG A 489 -15.17 21.66 -0.37
CA ARG A 489 -16.34 22.55 -0.30
C ARG A 489 -16.82 23.01 -1.69
N ALA A 490 -15.99 22.93 -2.72
CA ALA A 490 -16.35 23.30 -4.09
C ALA A 490 -16.98 22.14 -4.88
N GLU A 491 -16.61 20.88 -4.58
CA GLU A 491 -17.28 19.70 -5.14
C GLU A 491 -18.67 19.47 -4.54
N GLN A 492 -18.88 19.79 -3.25
CA GLN A 492 -20.21 19.66 -2.63
C GLN A 492 -21.22 20.69 -3.18
N VAL A 493 -20.78 21.93 -3.45
CA VAL A 493 -21.65 23.01 -3.95
C VAL A 493 -22.03 22.83 -5.43
N SER A 494 -21.22 22.10 -6.21
CA SER A 494 -21.51 21.82 -7.61
C SER A 494 -22.50 20.66 -7.81
N LEU A 495 -22.65 19.77 -6.83
CA LEU A 495 -23.70 18.76 -6.80
C LEU A 495 -25.07 19.35 -6.41
N ASP A 496 -25.11 20.25 -5.42
CA ASP A 496 -26.36 20.89 -4.99
C ASP A 496 -26.91 21.92 -6.00
N ALA A 497 -26.06 22.50 -6.85
CA ALA A 497 -26.48 23.45 -7.89
C ALA A 497 -27.05 22.77 -9.16
N GLY A 498 -26.88 21.45 -9.30
CA GLY A 498 -27.39 20.67 -10.44
C GLY A 498 -28.84 20.20 -10.31
N GLU A 499 -29.41 20.24 -9.09
CA GLU A 499 -30.81 19.86 -8.84
C GLU A 499 -31.79 21.05 -8.80
N ALA A 500 -31.31 22.26 -9.08
CA ALA A 500 -32.12 23.50 -9.08
C ALA A 500 -32.09 24.26 -10.42
N ALA A 501 -32.05 23.54 -11.55
CA ALA A 501 -32.17 24.12 -12.90
C ALA A 501 -33.24 23.42 -13.74
#